data_AF-P42196-F1
#
_entry.id   AF-P42196-F1
#
_cell.length_a   1.000
_cell.length_b   1.000
_cell.length_c   1.000
_cell.angle_alpha   90.00
_cell.angle_beta   90.00
_cell.angle_gamma   90.00
#
_symmetry.space_group_name_H-M   'P 1'
#
loop_
_entity.id
_entity.type
_entity.pdbx_description
1 polymer ?
#
loop_
_entity_poly.entity_id
_entity_poly.type
_entity_poly.pdbx_seq_one_letter_code
_entity_poly.pdbx_strand_id
1 'polypeptide(L)'
;MVGLTTLFWLGAIGMLVGTLAFAWAGRDAGSGERRYYVTLVGISGIAAVAYVVMALGVGWVPVAERTVFAPRYIDWILTTPLIVYFLGLLAGLDSREFGIVITLNTVVMLAGFAGAMVPGIERYALFGMGAVAFLGLVYYLVGPMTESASQRSSGIKSLYVRLRNLTVILWAIYPFIWLLGPPGVALLTPTVDVALIVYLDLVTKVGFGFIALDAAATLRAEHGESLAGVDTDAPAVAD
;
A
#
# COMPACT_ATOMS: atom_id res chain seq x y z
N MET A 1 -4.99 -23.98 17.88
CA MET A 1 -5.57 -23.03 16.89
C MET A 1 -4.94 -21.67 17.15
N VAL A 2 -4.36 -21.02 16.14
CA VAL A 2 -3.79 -19.66 16.30
C VAL A 2 -4.96 -18.68 16.47
N GLY A 3 -4.93 -17.86 17.53
CA GLY A 3 -5.97 -16.86 17.78
C GLY A 3 -5.87 -15.68 16.82
N LEU A 4 -7.00 -15.02 16.54
CA LEU A 4 -7.03 -13.82 15.69
C LEU A 4 -6.11 -12.71 16.21
N THR A 5 -6.11 -12.49 17.53
CA THR A 5 -5.23 -11.51 18.19
C THR A 5 -3.75 -11.84 18.00
N THR A 6 -3.37 -13.13 18.00
CA THR A 6 -2.00 -13.56 17.69
C THR A 6 -1.60 -13.18 16.27
N LEU A 7 -2.48 -13.39 15.28
CA LEU A 7 -2.22 -12.99 13.89
C LEU A 7 -2.10 -11.46 13.75
N PHE A 8 -2.93 -10.69 14.47
CA PHE A 8 -2.82 -9.24 14.46
C PHE A 8 -1.53 -8.75 15.12
N TRP A 9 -1.06 -9.37 16.20
CA TRP A 9 0.25 -9.07 16.80
C TRP A 9 1.41 -9.40 15.86
N LEU A 10 1.33 -10.51 15.12
CA LEU A 10 2.33 -10.84 14.09
C LEU A 10 2.38 -9.76 13.00
N GLY A 11 1.21 -9.30 12.53
CA GLY A 11 1.11 -8.16 11.62
C GLY A 11 1.71 -6.88 12.20
N ALA A 12 1.38 -6.54 13.45
CA ALA A 12 1.90 -5.34 14.14
C ALA A 12 3.43 -5.35 14.23
N ILE A 13 4.02 -6.47 14.65
CA ILE A 13 5.48 -6.61 14.79
C ILE A 13 6.15 -6.50 13.41
N GLY A 14 5.64 -7.20 12.39
CA GLY A 14 6.21 -7.13 11.05
C GLY A 14 6.15 -5.71 10.45
N MET A 15 5.03 -5.00 10.63
CA MET A 15 4.89 -3.61 10.20
C MET A 15 5.82 -2.67 10.97
N LEU A 16 5.98 -2.87 12.28
CA LEU A 16 6.89 -2.08 13.09
C LEU A 16 8.35 -2.28 12.65
N VAL A 17 8.78 -3.51 12.39
CA VAL A 17 10.12 -3.80 11.86
C VAL A 17 10.36 -3.08 10.54
N GLY A 18 9.41 -3.16 9.59
CA GLY A 18 9.48 -2.40 8.34
C GLY A 18 9.59 -0.89 8.58
N THR A 19 8.75 -0.35 9.45
CA THR A 19 8.75 1.08 9.80
C THR A 19 10.09 1.55 10.34
N LEU A 20 10.68 0.79 11.26
CA LEU A 20 11.98 1.10 11.84
C LEU A 20 13.09 1.03 10.79
N ALA A 21 13.06 0.03 9.90
CA ALA A 21 14.02 -0.10 8.80
C ALA A 21 13.94 1.09 7.83
N PHE A 22 12.73 1.50 7.43
CA PHE A 22 12.54 2.62 6.50
C PHE A 22 12.91 3.96 7.14
N ALA A 23 12.58 4.15 8.44
CA ALA A 23 12.95 5.34 9.19
C ALA A 23 14.46 5.43 9.39
N TRP A 24 15.14 4.30 9.60
CA TRP A 24 16.59 4.24 9.71
C TRP A 24 17.28 4.55 8.38
N ALA A 25 16.82 3.94 7.29
CA ALA A 25 17.37 4.18 5.95
C ALA A 25 17.16 5.63 5.46
N GLY A 26 16.11 6.31 5.93
CA GLY A 26 15.78 7.67 5.53
C GLY A 26 16.38 8.79 6.38
N ARG A 27 17.24 8.50 7.38
CA ARG A 27 17.77 9.52 8.31
C ARG A 27 18.64 10.56 7.64
N ASP A 28 19.48 10.10 6.72
CA ASP A 28 20.45 10.93 6.00
C ASP A 28 19.97 11.26 4.58
N ALA A 29 18.70 11.00 4.28
CA ALA A 29 18.14 11.26 2.96
C ALA A 29 18.10 12.77 2.68
N GLY A 30 18.62 13.16 1.52
CA GLY A 30 18.56 14.53 1.02
C GLY A 30 17.11 15.04 0.88
N SER A 31 16.96 16.36 0.74
CA SER A 31 15.65 17.04 0.70
C SER A 31 14.72 16.46 -0.39
N GLY A 32 15.27 16.11 -1.56
CA GLY A 32 14.52 15.51 -2.67
C GLY A 32 14.08 14.07 -2.43
N GLU A 33 14.83 13.30 -1.66
CA GLU A 33 14.54 11.88 -1.39
C GLU A 33 13.67 11.67 -0.14
N ARG A 34 13.72 12.61 0.81
CA ARG A 34 13.01 12.53 2.09
C ARG A 34 11.53 12.16 1.94
N ARG A 35 10.86 12.68 0.91
CA ARG A 35 9.46 12.37 0.62
C ARG A 35 9.20 10.88 0.36
N TYR A 36 10.13 10.15 -0.27
CA TYR A 36 9.98 8.72 -0.53
C TYR A 36 10.06 7.92 0.77
N TYR A 37 11.09 8.18 1.58
CA TYR A 37 11.28 7.51 2.87
C TYR A 37 10.16 7.82 3.86
N VAL A 38 9.73 9.08 3.97
CA VAL A 38 8.59 9.47 4.81
C VAL A 38 7.30 8.77 4.36
N THR A 39 7.10 8.60 3.05
CA THR A 39 5.95 7.85 2.52
C THR A 39 6.01 6.38 2.92
N LEU A 40 7.17 5.72 2.81
CA LEU A 40 7.35 4.32 3.24
C LEU A 40 7.11 4.14 4.74
N VAL A 41 7.66 5.03 5.57
CA VAL A 41 7.42 5.07 7.02
C VAL A 41 5.93 5.28 7.33
N GLY A 42 5.26 6.18 6.59
CA GLY A 42 3.83 6.41 6.72
C GLY A 42 3.00 5.16 6.41
N ILE A 43 3.32 4.45 5.31
CA ILE A 43 2.63 3.22 4.90
C ILE A 43 2.71 2.16 6.00
N SER A 44 3.91 1.78 6.42
CA SER A 44 4.07 0.70 7.40
C SER A 44 3.72 1.16 8.83
N GLY A 45 3.95 2.43 9.16
CA GLY A 45 3.69 2.98 10.49
C GLY A 45 2.19 3.08 10.79
N ILE A 46 1.39 3.57 9.84
CA ILE A 46 -0.08 3.59 9.97
C ILE A 46 -0.62 2.16 10.09
N ALA A 47 -0.12 1.25 9.25
CA ALA A 47 -0.51 -0.16 9.32
C ALA A 47 -0.13 -0.78 10.68
N ALA A 48 1.05 -0.52 11.22
CA ALA A 48 1.47 -1.00 12.54
C ALA A 48 0.47 -0.56 13.63
N VAL A 49 0.05 0.71 13.62
CA VAL A 49 -0.96 1.23 14.57
C VAL A 49 -2.29 0.50 14.39
N ALA A 50 -2.79 0.34 13.17
CA ALA A 50 -4.04 -0.37 12.91
C ALA A 50 -3.99 -1.83 13.37
N TYR A 51 -2.87 -2.51 13.16
CA TYR A 51 -2.65 -3.88 13.62
C TYR A 51 -2.62 -3.98 15.15
N VAL A 52 -1.99 -3.04 15.85
CA VAL A 52 -2.05 -2.97 17.33
C VAL A 52 -3.49 -2.77 17.80
N VAL A 53 -4.23 -1.85 17.19
CA VAL A 53 -5.64 -1.59 17.54
C VAL A 53 -6.49 -2.86 17.35
N MET A 54 -6.33 -3.59 16.24
CA MET A 54 -7.01 -4.87 16.02
C MET A 54 -6.58 -5.97 17.00
N ALA A 55 -5.28 -6.03 17.35
CA ALA A 55 -4.74 -7.00 18.28
C ALA A 55 -5.26 -6.80 19.71
N LEU A 56 -5.58 -5.55 20.08
CA LEU A 56 -6.23 -5.17 21.33
C LEU A 56 -7.76 -5.40 21.32
N GLY A 57 -8.32 -5.94 20.23
CA GLY A 57 -9.76 -6.18 20.10
C GLY A 57 -10.60 -4.93 19.78
N VAL A 58 -9.94 -3.79 19.52
CA VAL A 58 -10.63 -2.52 19.28
C VAL A 58 -11.11 -2.45 17.83
N GLY A 59 -12.35 -1.95 17.64
CA GLY A 59 -12.93 -1.78 16.31
C GLY A 59 -13.38 -3.10 15.63
N TRP A 60 -13.60 -4.15 16.41
CA TRP A 60 -14.27 -5.37 15.95
C TRP A 60 -15.78 -5.11 15.95
N VAL A 61 -16.35 -4.85 14.78
CA VAL A 61 -17.75 -4.45 14.64
C VAL A 61 -18.60 -5.67 14.22
N PRO A 62 -19.61 -6.08 15.01
CA PRO A 62 -20.56 -7.10 14.59
C PRO A 62 -21.45 -6.56 13.46
N VAL A 63 -21.55 -7.31 12.36
CA VAL A 63 -22.45 -7.02 11.24
C VAL A 63 -23.18 -8.31 10.90
N ALA A 64 -24.42 -8.46 11.38
CA ALA A 64 -25.14 -9.73 11.36
C ALA A 64 -24.29 -10.87 12.00
N GLU A 65 -24.01 -11.94 11.27
CA GLU A 65 -23.30 -13.14 11.77
C GLU A 65 -21.77 -13.07 11.63
N ARG A 66 -21.23 -11.93 11.18
CA ARG A 66 -19.77 -11.74 10.95
C ARG A 66 -19.21 -10.58 11.76
N THR A 67 -17.89 -10.56 11.91
CA THR A 67 -17.15 -9.45 12.48
C THR A 67 -16.38 -8.71 11.39
N VAL A 68 -16.54 -7.40 11.35
CA VAL A 68 -15.77 -6.50 10.49
C VAL A 68 -14.69 -5.82 11.33
N PHE A 69 -13.43 -5.96 10.93
CA PHE A 69 -12.32 -5.28 11.59
C PHE A 69 -12.20 -3.86 11.03
N ALA A 70 -12.91 -2.89 11.59
CA ALA A 70 -12.93 -1.52 11.09
C ALA A 70 -11.53 -0.87 10.96
N PRO A 71 -10.57 -1.07 11.89
CA PRO A 71 -9.23 -0.49 11.77
C PRO A 71 -8.46 -0.98 10.52
N ARG A 72 -8.75 -2.18 10.01
CA ARG A 72 -8.17 -2.69 8.75
C ARG A 72 -8.58 -1.82 7.56
N TYR A 73 -9.87 -1.50 7.48
CA TYR A 73 -10.36 -0.65 6.39
C TYR A 73 -9.85 0.78 6.53
N ILE A 74 -9.74 1.29 7.76
CA ILE A 74 -9.13 2.61 8.02
C ILE A 74 -7.65 2.63 7.62
N ASP A 75 -6.87 1.58 7.95
CA ASP A 75 -5.51 1.40 7.44
C ASP A 75 -5.50 1.52 5.92
N TRP A 76 -6.28 0.69 5.23
CA TRP A 76 -6.26 0.67 3.78
C TRP A 76 -6.68 2.00 3.13
N ILE A 77 -7.68 2.69 3.69
CA ILE A 77 -8.09 4.04 3.25
C ILE A 77 -6.92 5.04 3.34
N LEU A 78 -6.03 4.88 4.33
CA LEU A 78 -4.90 5.78 4.55
C LEU A 78 -3.62 5.35 3.82
N THR A 79 -3.34 4.04 3.75
CA THR A 79 -2.04 3.53 3.27
C THR A 79 -2.03 3.19 1.79
N THR A 80 -3.17 2.79 1.21
CA THR A 80 -3.22 2.55 -0.25
C THR A 80 -3.04 3.84 -1.06
N PRO A 81 -3.56 5.03 -0.67
CA PRO A 81 -3.20 6.27 -1.33
C PRO A 81 -1.72 6.60 -1.20
N LEU A 82 -1.07 6.26 -0.08
CA LEU A 82 0.37 6.47 0.10
C LEU A 82 1.21 5.57 -0.82
N ILE A 83 0.79 4.32 -1.06
CA ILE A 83 1.43 3.42 -2.02
C ILE A 83 1.29 3.97 -3.45
N VAL A 84 0.09 4.41 -3.83
CA VAL A 84 -0.16 5.05 -5.13
C VAL A 84 0.64 6.35 -5.24
N TYR A 85 0.72 7.13 -4.17
CA TYR A 85 1.52 8.34 -4.11
C TYR A 85 3.01 8.04 -4.34
N PHE A 86 3.56 7.01 -3.69
CA PHE A 86 4.94 6.57 -3.90
C PHE A 86 5.22 6.18 -5.35
N LEU A 87 4.35 5.33 -5.94
CA LEU A 87 4.43 4.99 -7.35
C LEU A 87 4.32 6.24 -8.23
N GLY A 88 3.52 7.21 -7.81
CA GLY A 88 3.35 8.45 -8.54
C GLY A 88 4.53 9.39 -8.47
N LEU A 89 5.25 9.41 -7.35
CA LEU A 89 6.52 10.13 -7.25
C LEU A 89 7.55 9.55 -8.22
N LEU A 90 7.63 8.21 -8.32
CA LEU A 90 8.52 7.53 -9.27
C LEU A 90 8.13 7.79 -10.73
N ALA A 91 6.84 7.72 -11.05
CA ALA A 91 6.34 8.02 -12.40
C ALA A 91 6.40 9.51 -12.75
N GLY A 92 6.51 10.38 -11.75
CA GLY A 92 6.62 11.81 -11.96
C GLY A 92 5.30 12.52 -12.29
N LEU A 93 4.19 12.08 -11.68
CA LEU A 93 2.87 12.65 -11.96
C LEU A 93 2.76 14.12 -11.57
N ASP A 94 1.90 14.83 -12.29
CA ASP A 94 1.43 16.16 -11.92
C ASP A 94 0.29 16.11 -10.88
N SER A 95 -0.11 17.28 -10.36
CA SER A 95 -1.17 17.39 -9.34
C SER A 95 -2.53 16.89 -9.81
N ARG A 96 -2.85 17.02 -11.10
CA ARG A 96 -4.13 16.58 -11.65
C ARG A 96 -4.16 15.06 -11.70
N GLU A 97 -3.10 14.44 -12.20
CA GLU A 97 -3.03 12.99 -12.29
C GLU A 97 -3.00 12.35 -10.90
N PHE A 98 -2.25 12.92 -9.92
CA PHE A 98 -2.35 12.52 -8.51
C PHE A 98 -3.79 12.58 -8.01
N GLY A 99 -4.50 13.68 -8.29
CA GLY A 99 -5.91 13.83 -7.92
C GLY A 99 -6.78 12.69 -8.47
N ILE A 100 -6.56 12.27 -9.71
CA ILE A 100 -7.31 11.17 -10.33
C ILE A 100 -7.02 9.83 -9.63
N VAL A 101 -5.75 9.44 -9.53
CA VAL A 101 -5.40 8.10 -9.02
C VAL A 101 -5.67 7.95 -7.52
N ILE A 102 -5.48 9.02 -6.74
CA ILE A 102 -5.82 9.03 -5.31
C ILE A 102 -7.34 8.98 -5.11
N THR A 103 -8.12 9.69 -5.94
CA THR A 103 -9.58 9.61 -5.88
C THR A 103 -10.08 8.21 -6.24
N LEU A 104 -9.60 7.62 -7.34
CA LEU A 104 -9.95 6.26 -7.73
C LEU A 104 -9.64 5.28 -6.59
N ASN A 105 -8.41 5.32 -6.06
CA ASN A 105 -7.99 4.48 -4.95
C ASN A 105 -8.89 4.65 -3.71
N THR A 106 -9.22 5.90 -3.35
CA THR A 106 -10.07 6.21 -2.20
C THR A 106 -11.48 5.64 -2.39
N VAL A 107 -12.04 5.74 -3.59
CA VAL A 107 -13.34 5.13 -3.93
C VAL A 107 -13.30 3.61 -3.77
N VAL A 108 -12.23 2.93 -4.23
CA VAL A 108 -12.09 1.47 -4.02
C VAL A 108 -12.20 1.12 -2.54
N MET A 109 -11.44 1.84 -1.69
CA MET A 109 -11.36 1.53 -0.26
C MET A 109 -12.65 1.89 0.49
N LEU A 110 -13.26 3.04 0.18
CA LEU A 110 -14.54 3.44 0.78
C LEU A 110 -15.67 2.48 0.37
N ALA A 111 -15.71 2.05 -0.89
CA ALA A 111 -16.70 1.09 -1.38
C ALA A 111 -16.53 -0.27 -0.70
N GLY A 112 -15.29 -0.75 -0.57
CA GLY A 112 -14.99 -2.00 0.14
C GLY A 112 -15.36 -1.95 1.62
N PHE A 113 -15.10 -0.83 2.30
CA PHE A 113 -15.47 -0.66 3.71
C PHE A 113 -16.98 -0.58 3.90
N ALA A 114 -17.66 0.25 3.11
CA ALA A 114 -19.12 0.36 3.12
C ALA A 114 -19.77 -1.00 2.84
N GLY A 115 -19.26 -1.75 1.85
CA GLY A 115 -19.74 -3.10 1.54
C GLY A 115 -19.59 -4.05 2.72
N ALA A 116 -18.45 -4.01 3.42
CA ALA A 116 -18.23 -4.85 4.59
C ALA A 116 -19.23 -4.56 5.73
N MET A 117 -19.64 -3.30 5.88
CA MET A 117 -20.55 -2.82 6.93
C MET A 117 -22.04 -3.07 6.65
N VAL A 118 -22.42 -3.48 5.45
CA VAL A 118 -23.83 -3.72 5.09
C VAL A 118 -24.17 -5.21 5.10
N PRO A 119 -25.19 -5.66 5.85
CA PRO A 119 -25.55 -7.08 5.93
C PRO A 119 -26.31 -7.60 4.69
N GLY A 120 -26.98 -6.73 3.95
CA GLY A 120 -27.82 -7.09 2.80
C GLY A 120 -27.05 -7.35 1.50
N ILE A 121 -27.78 -7.58 0.41
CA ILE A 121 -27.23 -7.87 -0.93
C ILE A 121 -26.51 -6.65 -1.53
N GLU A 122 -26.82 -5.45 -1.05
CA GLU A 122 -26.24 -4.18 -1.46
C GLU A 122 -24.71 -4.15 -1.28
N ARG A 123 -24.16 -4.98 -0.37
CA ARG A 123 -22.72 -5.16 -0.23
C ARG A 123 -22.02 -5.57 -1.52
N TYR A 124 -22.69 -6.34 -2.39
CA TYR A 124 -22.13 -6.75 -3.67
C TYR A 124 -22.22 -5.64 -4.72
N ALA A 125 -23.21 -4.75 -4.62
CA ALA A 125 -23.26 -3.53 -5.45
C ALA A 125 -22.11 -2.58 -5.06
N LEU A 126 -21.86 -2.41 -3.76
CA LEU A 126 -20.72 -1.64 -3.25
C LEU A 126 -19.38 -2.28 -3.65
N PHE A 127 -19.26 -3.60 -3.55
CA PHE A 127 -18.12 -4.34 -4.08
C PHE A 127 -17.93 -4.07 -5.58
N GLY A 128 -18.99 -4.14 -6.38
CA GLY A 128 -18.95 -3.87 -7.82
C GLY A 128 -18.48 -2.45 -8.14
N MET A 129 -18.96 -1.45 -7.38
CA MET A 129 -18.48 -0.06 -7.49
C MET A 129 -16.97 0.04 -7.19
N GLY A 130 -16.51 -0.61 -6.13
CA GLY A 130 -15.08 -0.69 -5.80
C GLY A 130 -14.27 -1.39 -6.88
N ALA A 131 -14.79 -2.48 -7.46
CA ALA A 131 -14.15 -3.23 -8.53
C ALA A 131 -13.99 -2.40 -9.81
N VAL A 132 -15.02 -1.65 -10.22
CA VAL A 132 -14.94 -0.73 -11.37
C VAL A 132 -13.90 0.37 -11.13
N ALA A 133 -13.89 0.98 -9.95
CA ALA A 133 -12.87 1.97 -9.58
C ALA A 133 -11.46 1.37 -9.56
N PHE A 134 -11.31 0.11 -9.11
CA PHE A 134 -10.04 -0.60 -9.10
C PHE A 134 -9.54 -0.89 -10.51
N LEU A 135 -10.41 -1.31 -11.43
CA LEU A 135 -10.06 -1.47 -12.84
C LEU A 135 -9.60 -0.14 -13.46
N GLY A 136 -10.27 0.96 -13.13
CA GLY A 136 -9.83 2.32 -13.50
C GLY A 136 -8.45 2.64 -12.95
N LEU A 137 -8.18 2.35 -11.67
CA LEU A 137 -6.87 2.56 -11.07
C LEU A 137 -5.79 1.71 -11.73
N VAL A 138 -6.04 0.43 -11.97
CA VAL A 138 -5.12 -0.48 -12.68
C VAL A 138 -4.82 0.04 -14.07
N TYR A 139 -5.83 0.53 -14.81
CA TYR A 139 -5.63 1.17 -16.11
C TYR A 139 -4.63 2.34 -16.03
N TYR A 140 -4.78 3.24 -15.05
CA TYR A 140 -3.83 4.34 -14.84
C TYR A 140 -2.42 3.86 -14.50
N LEU A 141 -2.30 2.85 -13.62
CA LEU A 141 -1.02 2.27 -13.22
C LEU A 141 -0.28 1.63 -14.42
N VAL A 142 -0.96 0.81 -15.22
CA VAL A 142 -0.30 0.06 -16.32
C VAL A 142 -0.16 0.84 -17.61
N GLY A 143 -0.98 1.87 -17.81
CA GLY A 143 -0.96 2.74 -18.99
C GLY A 143 -0.30 4.09 -18.69
N PRO A 144 -1.07 5.17 -18.46
CA PRO A 144 -0.56 6.54 -18.30
C PRO A 144 0.65 6.68 -17.38
N MET A 145 0.61 6.12 -16.17
CA MET A 145 1.71 6.27 -15.21
C MET A 145 2.98 5.52 -15.66
N THR A 146 2.82 4.41 -16.39
CA THR A 146 3.97 3.69 -16.98
C THR A 146 4.60 4.49 -18.12
N GLU A 147 3.79 5.19 -18.91
CA GLU A 147 4.25 6.12 -19.94
C GLU A 147 5.01 7.30 -19.32
N SER A 148 4.47 7.92 -18.27
CA SER A 148 5.16 9.00 -17.53
C SER A 148 6.49 8.51 -16.92
N ALA A 149 6.50 7.32 -16.30
CA ALA A 149 7.73 6.71 -15.79
C ALA A 149 8.76 6.43 -16.89
N SER A 150 8.35 6.27 -18.15
CA SER A 150 9.27 6.05 -19.27
C SER A 150 10.09 7.28 -19.66
N GLN A 151 9.69 8.47 -19.19
CA GLN A 151 10.41 9.73 -19.37
C GLN A 151 11.48 9.94 -18.29
N ARG A 152 11.56 9.05 -17.29
CA ARG A 152 12.59 9.05 -16.24
C ARG A 152 13.80 8.22 -16.67
N SER A 153 14.85 8.19 -15.83
CA SER A 153 16.00 7.31 -16.07
C SER A 153 15.58 5.84 -16.13
N SER A 154 16.36 5.02 -16.84
CA SER A 154 16.09 3.59 -17.01
C SER A 154 15.95 2.87 -15.66
N GLY A 155 16.76 3.25 -14.68
CA GLY A 155 16.73 2.74 -13.31
C GLY A 155 15.41 3.04 -12.60
N ILE A 156 14.96 4.30 -12.62
CA ILE A 156 13.68 4.70 -12.02
C ILE A 156 12.49 4.05 -12.72
N LYS A 157 12.49 3.97 -14.04
CA LYS A 157 11.47 3.24 -14.82
C LYS A 157 11.40 1.78 -14.40
N SER A 158 12.55 1.12 -14.28
CA SER A 158 12.65 -0.29 -13.87
C SER A 158 12.06 -0.51 -12.47
N LEU A 159 12.43 0.36 -11.52
CA LEU A 159 11.89 0.33 -10.16
C LEU A 159 10.37 0.55 -10.16
N TYR A 160 9.89 1.55 -10.89
CA TYR A 160 8.46 1.81 -11.04
C TYR A 160 7.72 0.57 -11.55
N VAL A 161 8.19 -0.04 -12.65
CA VAL A 161 7.56 -1.24 -13.24
C VAL A 161 7.54 -2.41 -12.26
N ARG A 162 8.64 -2.63 -11.52
CA ARG A 162 8.75 -3.70 -10.51
C ARG A 162 7.72 -3.50 -9.40
N LEU A 163 7.65 -2.30 -8.82
CA LEU A 163 6.71 -1.99 -7.74
C LEU A 163 5.26 -1.96 -8.23
N ARG A 164 5.00 -1.40 -9.42
CA ARG A 164 3.68 -1.41 -10.06
C ARG A 164 3.17 -2.83 -10.24
N ASN A 165 3.99 -3.74 -10.78
CA ASN A 165 3.58 -5.14 -10.98
C ASN A 165 3.27 -5.82 -9.64
N LEU A 166 4.13 -5.63 -8.64
CA LEU A 166 3.89 -6.13 -7.29
C LEU A 166 2.54 -5.62 -6.77
N THR A 167 2.30 -4.31 -6.83
CA THR A 167 1.07 -3.68 -6.38
C THR A 167 -0.15 -4.25 -7.11
N VAL A 168 -0.18 -4.23 -8.45
CA VAL A 168 -1.34 -4.69 -9.23
C VAL A 168 -1.66 -6.17 -8.94
N ILE A 169 -0.64 -7.04 -8.91
CA ILE A 169 -0.83 -8.47 -8.69
C ILE A 169 -1.35 -8.71 -7.27
N LEU A 170 -0.70 -8.15 -6.25
CA LEU A 170 -1.11 -8.36 -4.85
C LEU A 170 -2.46 -7.72 -4.55
N TRP A 171 -2.72 -6.52 -5.08
CA TRP A 171 -3.99 -5.82 -4.86
C TRP A 171 -5.16 -6.52 -5.51
N ALA A 172 -4.95 -7.21 -6.64
CA ALA A 172 -5.98 -8.03 -7.26
C ALA A 172 -6.40 -9.21 -6.36
N ILE A 173 -5.55 -9.69 -5.44
CA ILE A 173 -5.86 -10.82 -4.53
C ILE A 173 -6.85 -10.40 -3.43
N TYR A 174 -6.74 -9.17 -2.89
CA TYR A 174 -7.61 -8.67 -1.81
C TYR A 174 -9.12 -8.79 -2.10
N PRO A 175 -9.65 -8.35 -3.26
CA PRO A 175 -11.08 -8.48 -3.54
C PRO A 175 -11.53 -9.94 -3.69
N PHE A 176 -10.65 -10.86 -4.12
CA PHE A 176 -10.99 -12.29 -4.08
C PHE A 176 -11.08 -12.81 -2.64
N ILE A 177 -10.16 -12.42 -1.76
CA ILE A 177 -10.25 -12.76 -0.34
C ILE A 177 -11.52 -12.16 0.26
N TRP A 178 -11.86 -10.91 -0.07
CA TRP A 178 -13.08 -10.25 0.41
C TRP A 178 -14.35 -11.02 -0.01
N LEU A 179 -14.42 -11.44 -1.28
CA LEU A 179 -15.55 -12.22 -1.81
C LEU A 179 -15.64 -13.60 -1.16
N LEU A 180 -14.53 -14.29 -0.98
CA LEU A 180 -14.51 -15.63 -0.39
C LEU A 180 -14.62 -15.59 1.15
N GLY A 181 -14.26 -14.48 1.77
CA GLY A 181 -14.21 -14.30 3.21
C GLY A 181 -15.56 -13.92 3.83
N PRO A 182 -15.56 -13.64 5.15
CA PRO A 182 -16.77 -13.31 5.89
C PRO A 182 -17.62 -12.17 5.30
N PRO A 183 -17.05 -11.08 4.73
CA PRO A 183 -17.87 -10.04 4.10
C PRO A 183 -18.66 -10.53 2.87
N GLY A 184 -18.12 -11.46 2.10
CA GLY A 184 -18.71 -11.99 0.88
C GLY A 184 -19.58 -13.23 1.12
N VAL A 185 -19.13 -14.38 0.60
CA VAL A 185 -19.83 -15.68 0.65
C VAL A 185 -19.39 -16.58 1.80
N ALA A 186 -18.46 -16.13 2.65
CA ALA A 186 -18.03 -16.82 3.88
C ALA A 186 -17.52 -18.27 3.68
N LEU A 187 -16.81 -18.53 2.59
CA LEU A 187 -16.10 -19.79 2.35
C LEU A 187 -14.79 -19.89 3.16
N LEU A 188 -14.17 -18.76 3.50
CA LEU A 188 -13.00 -18.72 4.37
C LEU A 188 -13.45 -18.51 5.83
N THR A 189 -12.87 -19.29 6.74
CA THR A 189 -13.05 -19.04 8.17
C THR A 189 -12.41 -17.72 8.58
N PRO A 190 -12.86 -17.05 9.66
CA PRO A 190 -12.27 -15.79 10.11
C PRO A 190 -10.75 -15.88 10.36
N THR A 191 -10.26 -17.01 10.87
CA THR A 191 -8.83 -17.22 11.08
C THR A 191 -8.05 -17.29 9.77
N VAL A 192 -8.58 -17.98 8.75
CA VAL A 192 -7.94 -18.07 7.43
C VAL A 192 -7.96 -16.72 6.71
N ASP A 193 -9.09 -16.01 6.74
CA ASP A 193 -9.22 -14.66 6.20
C ASP A 193 -8.17 -13.71 6.80
N VAL A 194 -8.09 -13.67 8.13
CA VAL A 194 -7.13 -12.80 8.83
C VAL A 194 -5.70 -13.19 8.50
N ALA A 195 -5.36 -14.48 8.47
CA ALA A 195 -4.01 -14.94 8.16
C ALA A 195 -3.57 -14.55 6.75
N LEU A 196 -4.44 -14.74 5.75
CA LEU A 196 -4.16 -14.37 4.36
C LEU A 196 -3.95 -12.86 4.22
N ILE A 197 -4.80 -12.06 4.86
CA ILE A 197 -4.69 -10.61 4.80
C ILE A 197 -3.44 -10.09 5.54
N VAL A 198 -3.11 -10.63 6.71
CA VAL A 198 -1.87 -10.28 7.43
C VAL A 198 -0.65 -10.53 6.56
N TYR A 199 -0.58 -11.71 5.95
CA TYR A 199 0.49 -12.05 5.03
C TYR A 199 0.57 -11.07 3.85
N LEU A 200 -0.58 -10.83 3.20
CA LEU A 200 -0.66 -9.97 2.03
C LEU A 200 -0.30 -8.51 2.36
N ASP A 201 -0.72 -8.00 3.51
CA ASP A 201 -0.36 -6.67 4.01
C ASP A 201 1.14 -6.56 4.25
N LEU A 202 1.77 -7.55 4.89
CA LEU A 202 3.21 -7.56 5.11
C LEU A 202 3.98 -7.49 3.79
N VAL A 203 3.61 -8.29 2.79
CA VAL A 203 4.28 -8.24 1.48
C VAL A 203 4.00 -6.91 0.76
N THR A 204 2.75 -6.45 0.76
CA THR A 204 2.32 -5.22 0.07
C THR A 204 2.93 -3.95 0.66
N LYS A 205 3.20 -3.92 1.97
CA LYS A 205 3.71 -2.72 2.66
C LYS A 205 5.20 -2.83 2.97
N VAL A 206 5.60 -3.88 3.67
CA VAL A 206 6.98 -4.09 4.10
C VAL A 206 7.84 -4.63 2.96
N GLY A 207 7.34 -5.63 2.22
CA GLY A 207 8.03 -6.17 1.04
C GLY A 207 8.22 -5.10 -0.05
N PHE A 208 7.18 -4.30 -0.32
CA PHE A 208 7.26 -3.13 -1.21
C PHE A 208 8.36 -2.15 -0.78
N GLY A 209 8.38 -1.77 0.50
CA GLY A 209 9.39 -0.84 1.00
C GLY A 209 10.81 -1.38 0.93
N PHE A 210 11.03 -2.67 1.20
CA PHE A 210 12.36 -3.27 1.06
C PHE A 210 12.84 -3.30 -0.39
N ILE A 211 11.95 -3.58 -1.36
CA ILE A 211 12.28 -3.50 -2.79
C ILE A 211 12.66 -2.06 -3.18
N ALA A 212 11.95 -1.07 -2.65
CA ALA A 212 12.26 0.33 -2.89
C ALA A 212 13.62 0.74 -2.31
N LEU A 213 13.94 0.30 -1.10
CA LEU A 213 15.24 0.57 -0.46
C LEU A 213 16.41 -0.07 -1.20
N ASP A 214 16.26 -1.35 -1.57
CA ASP A 214 17.24 -2.11 -2.33
C ASP A 214 17.57 -1.39 -3.65
N ALA A 215 16.53 -1.04 -4.42
CA ALA A 215 16.72 -0.32 -5.67
C ALA A 215 17.33 1.08 -5.48
N ALA A 216 16.94 1.83 -4.43
CA ALA A 216 17.53 3.13 -4.14
C ALA A 216 19.03 3.02 -3.83
N ALA A 217 19.45 1.97 -3.12
CA ALA A 217 20.87 1.71 -2.86
C ALA A 217 21.63 1.35 -4.15
N THR A 218 21.05 0.51 -5.02
CA THR A 218 21.63 0.16 -6.32
C THR A 218 21.78 1.36 -7.25
N LEU A 219 20.75 2.21 -7.36
CA LEU A 219 20.81 3.42 -8.19
C LEU A 219 21.93 4.36 -7.75
N ARG A 220 22.10 4.55 -6.44
CA ARG A 220 23.15 5.42 -5.91
C ARG A 220 24.54 4.82 -6.13
N ALA A 221 24.71 3.52 -5.90
CA ALA A 221 26.00 2.85 -6.01
C ALA A 221 26.49 2.68 -7.46
N GLU A 222 25.60 2.34 -8.38
CA GLU A 222 25.97 2.01 -9.76
C GLU A 222 25.83 3.17 -10.73
N HIS A 223 24.87 4.07 -10.51
CA HIS A 223 24.52 5.13 -11.45
C HIS A 223 24.74 6.54 -10.90
N GLY A 224 25.07 6.68 -9.60
CA GLY A 224 25.13 7.99 -8.94
C GLY A 224 23.77 8.72 -8.96
N GLU A 225 22.67 7.97 -9.13
CA GLU A 225 21.31 8.50 -9.20
C GLU A 225 20.59 8.31 -7.87
N SER A 226 19.75 9.28 -7.51
CA SER A 226 18.88 9.20 -6.34
C SER A 226 17.42 9.00 -6.78
N LEU A 227 16.52 8.61 -5.87
CA LEU A 227 15.09 8.49 -6.22
C LEU A 227 14.48 9.83 -6.67
N ALA A 228 15.11 10.94 -6.30
CA ALA A 228 14.71 12.28 -6.70
C ALA A 228 15.24 12.67 -8.09
N GLY A 229 16.24 11.96 -8.62
CA GLY A 229 16.98 12.32 -9.82
C GLY A 229 18.47 12.56 -9.52
N VAL A 230 19.12 13.41 -10.32
CA VAL A 230 20.52 13.80 -10.06
C VAL A 230 20.53 14.79 -8.89
N ASP A 231 21.20 14.43 -7.80
CA ASP A 231 21.39 15.30 -6.64
C ASP A 231 22.26 16.50 -7.06
N THR A 232 21.66 17.68 -7.26
CA THR A 232 22.42 18.93 -7.50
C THR A 232 23.04 19.52 -6.22
N ASP A 233 22.90 18.84 -5.08
CA ASP A 233 23.46 19.26 -3.79
C ASP A 233 24.91 18.78 -3.55
N ALA A 234 25.61 18.29 -4.59
CA ALA A 234 27.06 18.18 -4.50
C ALA A 234 27.62 19.60 -4.26
N PRO A 235 28.30 19.89 -3.13
CA PRO A 235 28.87 21.21 -2.91
C PRO A 235 29.83 21.48 -4.07
N ALA A 236 29.60 22.59 -4.78
CA ALA A 236 30.57 23.09 -5.73
C ALA A 236 31.92 23.12 -5.03
N VAL A 237 32.88 22.34 -5.53
CA VAL A 237 34.25 22.38 -5.07
C VAL A 237 34.67 23.84 -5.22
N ALA A 238 34.83 24.53 -4.08
CA ALA A 238 35.39 25.85 -4.04
C ALA A 238 36.87 25.69 -4.34
N ASP A 239 37.27 26.00 -5.58
CA ASP A 239 38.65 26.30 -5.94
C ASP A 239 39.11 27.61 -5.27
#